data_AF-A0A089LDZ3-F1
#
_entry.id   AF-A0A089LDZ3-F1
#
_cell.length_a   1.000
_cell.length_b   1.000
_cell.length_c   1.000
_cell.angle_alpha   90.00
_cell.angle_beta   90.00
_cell.angle_gamma   90.00
#
_symmetry.space_group_name_H-M   'P 1'
#
loop_
_entity.id
_entity.type
_entity.pdbx_description
1 polymer ?
#
loop_
_entity_poly.entity_id
_entity_poly.type
_entity_poly.pdbx_seq_one_letter_code
_entity_poly.pdbx_strand_id
1 'polypeptide(L)'
;MDYGFYYSKSTYDEDEEYLVGKAVEVIHDPYDLHYMYESLIIFYNNYLDYQSDAADKLVMVCRLDIEFYYCFLDAWRARYRNDRLPIDPLSFRTLWRFYESRELLYEAIDICYAAIEYEIRDYTQGGYLERLARIEKRLEDHLKNS
;
A
#
# COMPACT_ATOMS: atom_id res chain seq x y z
N MET A 1 3.34 -3.62 -26.91
CA MET A 1 2.63 -2.36 -27.15
C MET A 1 2.88 -1.51 -25.93
N ASP A 2 3.72 -0.50 -26.10
CA ASP A 2 4.02 0.48 -25.07
C ASP A 2 2.85 1.47 -25.06
N TYR A 3 1.92 1.31 -24.11
CA TYR A 3 0.87 2.30 -23.90
C TYR A 3 1.53 3.47 -23.18
N GLY A 4 2.22 4.32 -23.95
CA GLY A 4 2.89 5.51 -23.45
C GLY A 4 1.86 6.50 -22.90
N PHE A 5 1.48 6.32 -21.64
CA PHE A 5 0.83 7.36 -20.86
C PHE A 5 1.86 8.49 -20.70
N TYR A 6 1.59 9.63 -21.33
CA TYR A 6 2.39 10.84 -21.15
C TYR A 6 2.12 11.37 -19.73
N TYR A 7 3.02 11.09 -18.80
CA TYR A 7 3.00 11.66 -17.46
C TYR A 7 3.35 13.15 -17.56
N SER A 8 2.35 14.02 -17.46
CA SER A 8 2.52 15.47 -17.39
C SER A 8 2.10 15.98 -16.02
N LYS A 9 2.60 17.15 -15.62
CA LYS A 9 2.19 17.76 -14.34
C LYS A 9 0.70 18.15 -14.33
N SER A 10 0.17 18.65 -15.44
CA SER A 10 -1.25 19.03 -15.53
C SER A 10 -2.19 17.84 -15.42
N THR A 11 -1.80 16.67 -15.95
CA THR A 11 -2.59 15.45 -15.80
C THR A 11 -2.54 14.91 -14.38
N TYR A 12 -1.43 15.10 -13.65
CA TYR A 12 -1.32 14.65 -12.26
C TYR A 12 -2.30 15.38 -11.34
N ASP A 13 -2.32 16.71 -11.36
CA ASP A 13 -3.16 17.49 -10.44
C ASP A 13 -4.66 17.22 -10.70
N GLU A 14 -5.08 17.15 -11.97
CA GLU A 14 -6.48 16.88 -12.35
C GLU A 14 -6.92 15.44 -12.02
N ASP A 15 -6.09 14.45 -12.35
CA ASP A 15 -6.38 13.03 -12.06
C ASP A 15 -6.38 12.78 -10.54
N GLU A 16 -5.47 13.42 -9.80
CA GLU A 16 -5.44 13.36 -8.35
C GLU A 16 -6.71 13.96 -7.75
N GLU A 17 -7.08 15.18 -8.14
CA GLU A 17 -8.28 15.86 -7.64
C GLU A 17 -9.52 14.99 -7.86
N TYR A 18 -9.63 14.37 -9.04
CA TYR A 18 -10.71 13.45 -9.35
C TYR A 18 -10.71 12.21 -8.43
N LEU A 19 -9.58 11.53 -8.27
CA LEU A 19 -9.48 10.32 -7.44
C LEU A 19 -9.74 10.62 -5.96
N VAL A 20 -9.18 11.71 -5.44
CA VAL A 20 -9.43 12.17 -4.06
C VAL A 20 -10.89 12.55 -3.88
N GLY A 21 -11.49 13.26 -4.82
CA GLY A 21 -12.92 13.59 -4.80
C GLY A 21 -13.79 12.33 -4.74
N LYS A 22 -13.45 11.30 -5.52
CA LYS A 22 -14.15 10.01 -5.49
C LYS A 22 -13.96 9.27 -4.17
N ALA A 23 -12.77 9.32 -3.56
CA ALA A 23 -12.56 8.75 -2.23
C ALA A 23 -13.41 9.46 -1.16
N VAL A 24 -13.56 10.79 -1.25
CA VAL A 24 -14.41 11.57 -0.34
C VAL A 24 -15.89 11.21 -0.49
N GLU A 25 -16.38 11.01 -1.72
CA GLU A 25 -17.78 10.60 -1.97
C GLU A 25 -18.15 9.29 -1.27
N VAL A 26 -17.20 8.36 -1.11
CA VAL A 26 -17.41 7.03 -0.52
C VAL A 26 -16.78 6.88 0.86
N ILE A 27 -16.37 7.97 1.52
CA ILE A 27 -15.66 7.92 2.82
C ILE A 27 -16.45 7.20 3.93
N HIS A 28 -17.77 7.08 3.78
CA HIS A 28 -18.65 6.40 4.72
C HIS A 28 -18.87 4.90 4.41
N ASP A 29 -18.38 4.40 3.28
CA ASP A 29 -18.47 3.01 2.86
C ASP A 29 -17.07 2.37 2.87
N PRO A 30 -16.71 1.57 3.90
CA PRO A 30 -15.39 0.96 4.00
C PRO A 30 -15.04 0.03 2.83
N TYR A 31 -16.04 -0.57 2.18
CA TYR A 31 -15.82 -1.44 1.03
C TYR A 31 -15.38 -0.62 -0.18
N ASP A 32 -16.13 0.43 -0.53
CA ASP A 32 -15.79 1.27 -1.68
C ASP A 32 -14.55 2.14 -1.41
N LEU A 33 -14.37 2.60 -0.16
CA LEU A 33 -13.21 3.40 0.26
C LEU A 33 -11.89 2.62 0.10
N HIS A 34 -11.85 1.35 0.48
CA HIS A 34 -10.67 0.49 0.28
C HIS A 34 -10.22 0.48 -1.20
N TYR A 35 -11.16 0.29 -2.14
CA TYR A 35 -10.83 0.30 -3.57
C TYR A 35 -10.42 1.67 -4.10
N MET A 36 -10.94 2.75 -3.50
CA MET A 36 -10.47 4.09 -3.80
C MET A 36 -9.05 4.33 -3.29
N TYR A 37 -8.70 3.82 -2.11
CA TYR A 37 -7.32 3.82 -1.64
C TYR A 37 -6.41 2.98 -2.54
N GLU A 38 -6.81 1.79 -2.99
CA GLU A 38 -6.02 1.02 -3.96
C GLU A 38 -5.77 1.79 -5.25
N SER A 39 -6.76 2.53 -5.74
CA SER A 39 -6.63 3.37 -6.94
C SER A 39 -5.62 4.50 -6.73
N LEU A 40 -5.68 5.18 -5.58
CA LEU A 40 -4.72 6.23 -5.21
C LEU A 40 -3.30 5.66 -4.99
N ILE A 41 -3.17 4.47 -4.40
CA ILE A 41 -1.89 3.76 -4.23
C ILE A 41 -1.24 3.51 -5.59
N ILE A 42 -2.00 2.97 -6.55
CA ILE A 42 -1.52 2.73 -7.92
C ILE A 42 -1.12 4.05 -8.57
N PHE A 43 -1.97 5.08 -8.42
CA PHE A 43 -1.73 6.40 -8.99
C PHE A 43 -0.41 7.00 -8.47
N TYR A 44 -0.25 7.19 -7.16
CA TYR A 44 0.96 7.78 -6.60
C TYR A 44 2.20 6.94 -6.87
N ASN A 45 2.07 5.60 -6.87
CA ASN A 45 3.19 4.72 -7.21
C ASN A 45 3.68 4.95 -8.66
N ASN A 46 2.79 5.23 -9.61
CA ASN A 46 3.16 5.54 -11.00
C ASN A 46 3.83 6.91 -11.15
N TYR A 47 3.60 7.84 -10.21
CA TYR A 47 4.15 9.20 -10.24
C TYR A 47 5.36 9.40 -9.32
N LEU A 48 5.88 8.35 -8.66
CA LEU A 48 7.00 8.45 -7.71
C LEU A 48 8.24 9.15 -8.26
N ASP A 49 8.57 8.92 -9.54
CA ASP A 49 9.76 9.50 -10.18
C ASP A 49 9.48 10.86 -10.84
N TYR A 50 8.22 11.30 -10.87
CA TYR A 50 7.76 12.47 -11.63
C TYR A 50 7.25 13.61 -10.75
N GLN A 51 6.77 13.31 -9.54
CA GLN A 51 6.17 14.28 -8.62
C GLN A 51 6.80 14.18 -7.25
N SER A 52 7.29 15.31 -6.74
CA SER A 52 8.03 15.35 -5.48
C SER A 52 7.21 14.97 -4.26
N ASP A 53 5.87 15.12 -4.32
CA ASP A 53 4.96 14.82 -3.22
C ASP A 53 4.31 13.43 -3.32
N ALA A 54 4.49 12.72 -4.44
CA ALA A 54 3.89 11.39 -4.64
C ALA A 54 4.37 10.38 -3.60
N ALA A 55 5.62 10.50 -3.15
CA ALA A 55 6.17 9.64 -2.10
C ALA A 55 5.41 9.79 -0.76
N ASP A 56 5.20 11.02 -0.30
CA ASP A 56 4.50 11.30 0.96
C ASP A 56 3.04 10.88 0.87
N LYS A 57 2.39 11.17 -0.26
CA LYS A 57 0.99 10.80 -0.52
C LYS A 57 0.81 9.28 -0.63
N LEU A 58 1.74 8.58 -1.27
CA LEU A 58 1.76 7.11 -1.32
C LEU A 58 1.84 6.51 0.08
N VAL A 59 2.75 7.01 0.92
CA VAL A 59 2.89 6.55 2.31
C VAL A 59 1.61 6.83 3.09
N MET A 60 1.04 8.03 2.96
CA MET A 60 -0.19 8.41 3.63
C MET A 60 -1.35 7.48 3.26
N VAL A 61 -1.61 7.27 1.97
CA VAL A 61 -2.75 6.44 1.54
C VAL A 61 -2.56 4.97 1.86
N CYS A 62 -1.34 4.43 1.76
CA CYS A 62 -1.05 3.06 2.19
C CYS A 62 -1.32 2.88 3.69
N ARG A 63 -0.91 3.85 4.52
CA ARG A 63 -1.16 3.80 5.97
C ARG A 63 -2.64 3.88 6.31
N LEU A 64 -3.38 4.77 5.65
CA LEU A 64 -4.84 4.86 5.81
C LEU A 64 -5.51 3.53 5.45
N ASP A 65 -5.14 2.92 4.32
CA ASP A 65 -5.70 1.64 3.91
C ASP A 65 -5.44 0.51 4.91
N ILE A 66 -4.21 0.43 5.43
CA ILE A 66 -3.82 -0.55 6.46
C ILE A 66 -4.62 -0.32 7.75
N GLU A 67 -4.73 0.93 8.22
CA GLU A 67 -5.47 1.28 9.44
C GLU A 67 -6.96 0.93 9.33
N PHE A 68 -7.55 1.15 8.15
CA PHE A 68 -8.96 0.87 7.89
C PHE A 68 -9.26 -0.59 7.49
N TYR A 69 -8.24 -1.45 7.40
CA TYR A 69 -8.40 -2.77 6.79
C TYR A 69 -9.42 -3.66 7.50
N TYR A 70 -9.50 -3.64 8.84
CA TYR A 70 -10.52 -4.41 9.56
C TYR A 70 -11.95 -3.93 9.26
N CYS A 71 -12.16 -2.62 9.10
CA CYS A 71 -13.47 -2.07 8.70
C CYS A 71 -13.85 -2.56 7.30
N PHE A 72 -12.89 -2.60 6.38
CA PHE A 72 -13.08 -3.20 5.06
C PHE A 72 -13.44 -4.69 5.14
N LEU A 73 -12.74 -5.48 5.96
CA LEU A 73 -13.02 -6.91 6.14
C LEU A 73 -14.44 -7.15 6.63
N ASP A 74 -14.92 -6.36 7.58
CA ASP A 74 -16.28 -6.47 8.10
C ASP A 74 -17.33 -6.10 7.05
N ALA A 75 -17.11 -5.02 6.30
CA ALA A 75 -17.97 -4.62 5.19
C ALA A 75 -18.01 -5.68 4.06
N TRP A 76 -16.85 -6.26 3.73
CA TRP A 76 -16.72 -7.35 2.77
C TRP A 76 -17.53 -8.57 3.20
N ARG A 77 -17.36 -9.02 4.45
CA ARG A 77 -18.07 -10.19 5.01
C ARG A 77 -19.58 -9.97 5.02
N ALA A 78 -20.03 -8.76 5.36
CA ALA A 78 -21.44 -8.40 5.30
C ALA A 78 -22.03 -8.50 3.88
N ARG A 79 -21.24 -8.14 2.86
CA ARG A 79 -21.66 -8.15 1.45
C ARG A 79 -21.66 -9.55 0.82
N TYR A 80 -20.68 -10.40 1.16
CA TYR A 80 -20.46 -11.70 0.49
C TYR A 80 -20.74 -12.94 1.34
N ARG A 81 -21.35 -12.80 2.53
CA ARG A 81 -21.75 -13.91 3.43
C ARG A 81 -20.64 -14.97 3.65
N ASN A 82 -19.39 -14.54 3.78
CA ASN A 82 -18.20 -15.37 4.05
C ASN A 82 -17.78 -16.41 2.98
N ASP A 83 -18.44 -16.48 1.82
CA ASP A 83 -18.11 -17.50 0.80
C ASP A 83 -16.84 -17.17 0.00
N ARG A 84 -16.33 -15.95 0.13
CA ARG A 84 -15.16 -15.46 -0.61
C ARG A 84 -14.26 -14.65 0.31
N LEU A 85 -12.97 -14.98 0.33
CA LEU A 85 -11.96 -14.11 0.95
C LEU A 85 -11.73 -12.88 0.07
N PRO A 86 -11.53 -11.69 0.65
CA PRO A 86 -11.09 -10.54 -0.11
C PRO A 86 -9.72 -10.81 -0.74
N ILE A 87 -9.41 -10.05 -1.79
CA ILE A 87 -8.06 -10.01 -2.33
C ILE A 87 -7.16 -9.33 -1.30
N ASP A 88 -5.92 -9.81 -1.18
CA ASP A 88 -4.96 -9.20 -0.28
C ASP A 88 -4.65 -7.75 -0.73
N PRO A 89 -4.77 -6.76 0.18
CA PRO A 89 -4.65 -5.33 -0.11
C PRO A 89 -3.27 -4.95 -0.66
N LEU A 90 -3.25 -4.03 -1.62
CA LEU A 90 -2.02 -3.53 -2.23
C LEU A 90 -1.11 -2.77 -1.25
N SER A 91 -1.69 -2.10 -0.26
CA SER A 91 -1.00 -1.19 0.67
C SER A 91 0.19 -1.81 1.37
N PHE A 92 0.04 -2.99 1.97
CA PHE A 92 1.12 -3.69 2.66
C PHE A 92 2.30 -3.95 1.72
N ARG A 93 2.03 -4.55 0.56
CA ARG A 93 3.08 -4.91 -0.40
C ARG A 93 3.80 -3.69 -0.95
N THR A 94 3.05 -2.66 -1.28
CA THR A 94 3.60 -1.42 -1.82
C THR A 94 4.49 -0.72 -0.78
N LEU A 95 4.01 -0.63 0.46
CA LEU A 95 4.68 0.16 1.48
C LEU A 95 5.97 -0.49 2.00
N TRP A 96 6.01 -1.81 2.23
CA TRP A 96 7.28 -2.45 2.63
C TRP A 96 8.34 -2.35 1.52
N ARG A 97 7.93 -2.45 0.24
CA ARG A 97 8.85 -2.31 -0.91
C ARG A 97 9.41 -0.91 -0.98
N PHE A 98 8.53 0.08 -0.82
CA PHE A 98 8.88 1.49 -0.85
C PHE A 98 9.91 1.84 0.24
N TYR A 99 9.72 1.33 1.46
CA TYR A 99 10.66 1.51 2.56
C TYR A 99 11.95 0.71 2.37
N GLU A 100 11.86 -0.57 1.99
CA GLU A 100 13.04 -1.44 1.77
C GLU A 100 13.95 -0.87 0.68
N SER A 101 13.40 -0.29 -0.40
CA SER A 101 14.17 0.31 -1.48
C SER A 101 14.86 1.63 -1.10
N ARG A 102 14.48 2.24 0.02
CA ARG A 102 15.04 3.50 0.56
C ARG A 102 15.88 3.29 1.81
N GLU A 103 16.19 2.02 2.12
CA GLU A 103 16.94 1.63 3.33
C GLU A 103 16.26 2.06 4.65
N LEU A 104 14.95 2.31 4.61
CA LEU A 104 14.12 2.58 5.78
C LEU A 104 13.73 1.24 6.42
N LEU A 105 14.71 0.58 7.04
CA LEU A 105 14.60 -0.82 7.45
C LEU A 105 13.60 -1.02 8.61
N TYR A 106 13.53 -0.08 9.56
CA TYR A 106 12.59 -0.16 10.68
C TYR A 106 11.14 -0.10 10.19
N GLU A 107 10.84 0.83 9.29
CA GLU A 107 9.52 1.00 8.70
C GLU A 107 9.15 -0.19 7.81
N ALA A 108 10.10 -0.73 7.04
CA ALA A 108 9.86 -1.94 6.26
C ALA A 108 9.53 -3.16 7.14
N ILE A 109 10.19 -3.28 8.30
CA ILE A 109 9.91 -4.32 9.31
C ILE A 109 8.52 -4.14 9.91
N ASP A 110 8.16 -2.91 10.29
CA ASP A 110 6.84 -2.58 10.86
C ASP A 110 5.69 -3.02 9.93
N ILE A 111 5.81 -2.75 8.63
CA ILE A 111 4.81 -3.18 7.65
C ILE A 111 4.77 -4.71 7.50
N CYS A 112 5.90 -5.41 7.60
CA CYS A 112 5.90 -6.87 7.57
C CYS A 112 5.22 -7.47 8.81
N TYR A 113 5.43 -6.89 10.00
CA TYR A 113 4.74 -7.29 11.21
C TYR A 113 3.24 -7.07 11.10
N ALA A 114 2.81 -5.87 10.65
CA ALA A 114 1.40 -5.59 10.40
C ALA A 114 0.81 -6.62 9.44
N ALA A 115 1.47 -6.89 8.30
CA ALA A 115 0.97 -7.87 7.34
C ALA A 115 0.76 -9.27 7.94
N ILE A 116 1.64 -9.71 8.84
CA ILE A 116 1.50 -10.98 9.57
C ILE A 116 0.30 -10.94 10.52
N GLU A 117 0.14 -9.85 11.28
CA GLU A 117 -0.97 -9.65 12.23
C GLU A 117 -2.34 -9.64 11.53
N TYR A 118 -2.42 -9.00 10.36
CA TYR A 118 -3.62 -8.94 9.53
C TYR A 118 -3.83 -10.20 8.66
N GLU A 119 -2.98 -11.22 8.81
CA GLU A 119 -3.01 -12.47 8.03
C GLU A 119 -2.93 -12.25 6.50
N ILE A 120 -2.26 -11.19 6.07
CA ILE A 120 -2.08 -10.84 4.66
C ILE A 120 -1.14 -11.84 4.00
N ARG A 121 -1.56 -12.37 2.84
CA ARG A 121 -0.72 -13.32 2.10
C ARG A 121 0.27 -12.58 1.20
N ASP A 122 1.55 -12.87 1.37
CA ASP A 122 2.58 -12.59 0.38
C ASP A 122 2.76 -13.84 -0.49
N TYR A 123 2.36 -13.74 -1.76
CA TYR A 123 2.42 -14.82 -2.75
C TYR A 123 3.85 -15.18 -3.20
N THR A 124 4.89 -14.54 -2.64
CA THR A 124 6.28 -14.95 -2.83
C THR A 124 6.63 -16.16 -1.96
N GLN A 125 7.68 -16.89 -2.36
CA GLN A 125 8.23 -17.97 -1.54
C GLN A 125 8.63 -17.41 -0.15
N GLY A 126 8.11 -18.03 0.91
CA GLY A 126 8.39 -17.63 2.30
C GLY A 126 7.51 -16.52 2.90
N GLY A 127 6.81 -15.78 2.04
CA GLY A 127 5.93 -14.69 2.42
C GLY A 127 6.57 -13.62 3.32
N TYR A 128 5.76 -13.02 4.20
CA TYR A 128 6.20 -11.96 5.10
C TYR A 128 7.19 -12.42 6.17
N LEU A 129 7.15 -13.69 6.58
CA LEU A 129 8.06 -14.22 7.60
C LEU A 129 9.51 -14.29 7.10
N GLU A 130 9.75 -14.85 5.91
CA GLU A 130 11.10 -14.87 5.33
C GLU A 130 11.58 -13.44 4.98
N ARG A 131 10.65 -12.58 4.56
CA ARG A 131 10.95 -11.17 4.27
C ARG A 131 11.40 -10.44 5.53
N LEU A 132 10.66 -10.57 6.62
CA LEU A 132 10.99 -10.01 7.93
C LEU A 132 12.41 -10.43 8.35
N ALA A 133 12.69 -11.74 8.35
CA ALA A 133 14.01 -12.27 8.72
C ALA A 133 15.15 -11.71 7.87
N ARG A 134 14.93 -11.49 6.57
CA ARG A 134 15.93 -10.88 5.68
C ARG A 134 16.19 -9.41 6.03
N ILE A 135 15.14 -8.63 6.28
CA ILE A 135 15.26 -7.20 6.58
C ILE A 135 15.88 -6.99 7.97
N GLU A 136 15.48 -7.79 8.96
CA GLU A 136 16.08 -7.79 10.30
C GLU A 136 17.59 -8.08 10.23
N LYS A 137 18.00 -9.08 9.45
CA LYS A 137 19.43 -9.36 9.23
C LYS A 137 20.16 -8.16 8.60
N ARG A 138 19.58 -7.51 7.59
CA ARG A 138 20.17 -6.31 6.97
C ARG A 138 20.31 -5.16 7.96
N LEU A 139 19.35 -5.01 8.87
CA LEU A 139 19.39 -4.01 9.94
C LEU A 139 20.50 -4.32 10.95
N GLU A 140 20.62 -5.58 11.39
CA GLU A 140 21.72 -6.00 12.27
C GLU A 140 23.09 -5.73 11.65
N ASP A 141 23.26 -6.04 10.36
CA ASP A 141 24.51 -5.81 9.64
C ASP A 141 24.81 -4.31 9.54
N HIS A 142 23.80 -3.46 9.32
CA HIS A 142 23.96 -1.99 9.36
C HIS A 142 24.42 -1.50 10.74
N LEU A 143 23.79 -1.98 11.81
CA LEU A 143 24.11 -1.58 13.18
C LEU A 143 25.50 -2.05 13.64
N LYS A 144 25.99 -3.19 13.12
CA LYS A 144 27.35 -3.69 13.42
C LYS A 144 28.45 -2.91 12.70
N ASN A 145 28.13 -2.28 11.56
CA ASN A 145 29.09 -1.60 10.70
C ASN A 145 29.02 -0.06 10.80
N SER A 146 28.15 0.47 11.67
CA SER A 146 28.02 1.91 11.99
C SER A 146 28.83 2.27 13.23
#